data_AF-A0A3C1WWD7-F1
#
_entry.id   AF-A0A3C1WWD7-F1
#
_cell.length_a   1.000
_cell.length_b   1.000
_cell.length_c   1.000
_cell.angle_alpha   90.00
_cell.angle_beta   90.00
_cell.angle_gamma   90.00
#
_symmetry.space_group_name_H-M   'P 1'
#
loop_
_entity.id
_entity.type
_entity.pdbx_description
1 polymer ?
#
loop_
_entity_poly.entity_id
_entity_poly.type
_entity_poly.pdbx_seq_one_letter_code
_entity_poly.pdbx_strand_id
1 'polypeptide(L)'
;MNQEDFLCRLFFQENYQGYVWNKIFKKSIIDKFNLRFDDRVYYREDQLFVCEYALHCDAIRYNPARMYHYVQRSDSATAALMPEDGVLDIKTLEREMTQCIAFSKMRSLLKEHEDPQWFLEQEYVFYALETFYRMRLVEDHEYFKDSYFRDIAKEILSIEYYPLDDWEKEQLDSLKKYEQTGITEENKDEG
;
A
#
# COMPACT_ATOMS: atom_id res chain seq x y z
N MET A 1 -14.37 15.78 12.57
CA MET A 1 -14.26 14.70 11.58
C MET A 1 -14.89 13.47 12.19
N ASN A 2 -15.83 12.85 11.49
CA ASN A 2 -16.40 11.56 11.91
C ASN A 2 -15.45 10.43 11.47
N GLN A 3 -15.79 9.18 11.80
CA GLN A 3 -14.98 8.01 11.47
C GLN A 3 -14.83 7.85 9.94
N GLU A 4 -15.94 7.91 9.21
CA GLU A 4 -15.96 7.76 7.75
C GLU A 4 -15.06 8.78 7.03
N ASP A 5 -15.20 10.07 7.35
CA ASP A 5 -14.40 11.16 6.76
C ASP A 5 -12.90 10.99 7.08
N PHE A 6 -12.54 10.45 8.25
CA PHE A 6 -11.15 10.13 8.54
C PHE A 6 -10.64 8.95 7.70
N LEU A 7 -11.44 7.88 7.58
CA LEU A 7 -11.07 6.70 6.81
C LEU A 7 -10.92 7.02 5.32
N CYS A 8 -11.81 7.82 4.73
CA CYS A 8 -11.62 8.31 3.35
C CYS A 8 -10.28 9.06 3.22
N ARG A 9 -10.00 10.00 4.13
CA ARG A 9 -8.78 10.82 4.11
C ARG A 9 -7.49 10.06 4.39
N LEU A 10 -7.57 8.85 4.93
CA LEU A 10 -6.40 7.99 5.18
C LEU A 10 -5.73 7.54 3.87
N PHE A 11 -6.50 7.46 2.78
CA PHE A 11 -6.06 6.97 1.47
C PHE A 11 -5.84 8.09 0.44
N PHE A 12 -5.87 9.36 0.86
CA PHE A 12 -5.49 10.49 0.02
C PHE A 12 -4.02 10.88 0.26
N GLN A 13 -3.17 10.79 -0.77
CA GLN A 13 -1.73 11.07 -0.68
C GLN A 13 -1.37 12.45 -0.09
N GLU A 14 -2.18 13.49 -0.34
CA GLU A 14 -1.96 14.84 0.19
C GLU A 14 -2.39 15.05 1.66
N ASN A 15 -2.92 14.01 2.32
CA ASN A 15 -3.59 14.14 3.61
C ASN A 15 -2.84 13.44 4.76
N TYR A 16 -3.56 12.76 5.66
CA TYR A 16 -3.11 12.42 7.01
C TYR A 16 -1.99 11.38 7.05
N GLN A 17 -1.83 10.64 5.94
CA GLN A 17 -0.95 9.51 5.72
C GLN A 17 -1.04 8.46 6.86
N GLY A 18 -0.49 7.27 6.61
CA GLY A 18 -0.55 6.16 7.58
C GLY A 18 0.23 6.40 8.86
N TYR A 19 1.06 7.43 8.93
CA TYR A 19 2.05 7.59 10.00
C TYR A 19 1.44 7.63 11.40
N VAL A 20 2.03 6.85 12.30
CA VAL A 20 1.58 6.80 13.70
C VAL A 20 2.18 7.92 14.54
N TRP A 21 3.38 8.42 14.22
CA TRP A 21 4.10 9.42 15.02
C TRP A 21 3.44 10.81 15.05
N ASN A 22 2.55 11.11 14.12
CA ASN A 22 1.80 12.37 14.08
C ASN A 22 0.39 12.26 14.69
N LYS A 23 0.07 11.15 15.37
CA LYS A 23 -1.25 10.87 15.96
C LYS A 23 -1.12 10.53 17.45
N ILE A 24 -2.18 10.84 18.21
CA ILE A 24 -2.29 10.49 19.63
C ILE A 24 -3.41 9.46 19.78
N PHE A 25 -3.07 8.32 20.39
CA PHE A 25 -3.97 7.18 20.55
C PHE A 25 -4.37 6.98 22.02
N LYS A 26 -5.64 6.65 22.26
CA LYS A 26 -6.13 6.26 23.59
C LYS A 26 -5.69 4.82 23.85
N LYS A 27 -4.80 4.63 24.82
CA LYS A 27 -4.33 3.31 25.26
C LYS A 27 -5.48 2.34 25.59
N SER A 28 -6.58 2.84 26.16
CA SER A 28 -7.74 2.01 26.50
C SER A 28 -8.41 1.36 25.29
N ILE A 29 -8.36 1.98 24.09
CA ILE A 29 -8.87 1.38 22.86
C ILE A 29 -7.91 0.28 22.40
N ILE A 30 -6.60 0.57 22.35
CA ILE A 30 -5.54 -0.38 21.96
C ILE A 30 -5.58 -1.65 22.81
N ASP A 31 -5.71 -1.49 24.14
CA ASP A 31 -5.75 -2.63 25.06
C ASP A 31 -7.05 -3.43 24.91
N LYS A 32 -8.20 -2.74 24.79
CA LYS A 32 -9.53 -3.39 24.70
C LYS A 32 -9.67 -4.25 23.46
N PHE A 33 -9.17 -3.79 22.32
CA PHE A 33 -9.26 -4.48 21.02
C PHE A 33 -7.98 -5.22 20.65
N ASN A 34 -6.99 -5.24 21.53
CA ASN A 34 -5.69 -5.91 21.33
C ASN A 34 -4.99 -5.51 20.02
N LEU A 35 -5.00 -4.22 19.68
CA LEU A 35 -4.41 -3.72 18.44
C LEU A 35 -2.87 -3.78 18.51
N ARG A 36 -2.23 -4.42 17.52
CA ARG A 36 -0.78 -4.60 17.44
C ARG A 36 -0.34 -4.48 15.99
N PHE A 37 0.88 -4.00 15.76
CA PHE A 37 1.49 -4.07 14.43
C PHE A 37 1.66 -5.52 14.01
N ASP A 38 1.36 -5.80 12.75
CA ASP A 38 1.54 -7.12 12.15
C ASP A 38 2.99 -7.27 11.68
N ASP A 39 3.73 -8.19 12.29
CA ASP A 39 5.16 -8.43 12.02
C ASP A 39 5.46 -9.01 10.63
N ARG A 40 4.41 -9.41 9.89
CA ARG A 40 4.50 -9.85 8.49
C ARG A 40 4.35 -8.71 7.50
N VAL A 41 4.01 -7.50 7.97
CA VAL A 41 3.84 -6.30 7.15
C VAL A 41 5.00 -5.36 7.45
N TYR A 42 5.91 -5.21 6.50
CA TYR A 42 7.07 -4.32 6.60
C TYR A 42 6.79 -2.94 6.02
N TYR A 43 5.84 -2.83 5.09
CA TYR A 43 5.42 -1.57 4.49
C TYR A 43 3.93 -1.35 4.72
N ARG A 44 3.58 -0.13 5.13
CA ARG A 44 2.22 0.31 5.46
C ARG A 44 1.60 -0.38 6.69
N GLU A 45 2.40 -1.01 7.52
CA GLU A 45 2.05 -1.48 8.86
C GLU A 45 1.45 -0.38 9.73
N ASP A 46 2.00 0.83 9.60
CA ASP A 46 1.49 2.05 10.23
C ASP A 46 0.07 2.39 9.76
N GLN A 47 -0.15 2.39 8.44
CA GLN A 47 -1.46 2.70 7.86
C GLN A 47 -2.50 1.64 8.24
N LEU A 48 -2.12 0.37 8.21
CA LEU A 48 -2.97 -0.75 8.63
C LEU A 48 -3.39 -0.58 10.09
N PHE A 49 -2.44 -0.30 10.99
CA PHE A 49 -2.74 -0.05 12.40
C PHE A 49 -3.68 1.15 12.59
N VAL A 50 -3.46 2.24 11.85
CA VAL A 50 -4.33 3.42 11.89
C VAL A 50 -5.74 3.11 11.39
N CYS A 51 -5.87 2.31 10.33
CA CYS A 51 -7.16 1.85 9.80
C CYS A 51 -7.92 1.01 10.84
N GLU A 52 -7.27 -0.01 11.42
CA GLU A 52 -7.82 -0.85 12.49
C GLU A 52 -8.26 -0.03 13.71
N TYR A 53 -7.40 0.89 14.15
CA TYR A 53 -7.69 1.75 15.29
C TYR A 53 -8.88 2.69 15.03
N ALA A 54 -8.95 3.28 13.83
CA ALA A 54 -10.01 4.19 13.44
C ALA A 54 -11.39 3.53 13.48
N LEU A 55 -11.50 2.26 13.10
CA LEU A 55 -12.74 1.48 13.15
C LEU A 55 -13.31 1.28 14.57
N HIS A 56 -12.49 1.48 15.60
CA HIS A 56 -12.89 1.42 17.00
C HIS A 56 -13.09 2.80 17.67
N CYS A 57 -13.07 3.88 16.89
CA CYS A 57 -13.21 5.24 17.38
C CYS A 57 -14.60 5.82 17.13
N ASP A 58 -15.28 6.23 18.20
CA ASP A 58 -16.54 6.97 18.10
C ASP A 58 -16.35 8.42 17.61
N ALA A 59 -15.18 9.00 17.87
CA ALA A 59 -14.86 10.39 17.52
C ALA A 59 -13.36 10.60 17.29
N ILE A 60 -13.04 11.30 16.20
CA ILE A 60 -11.67 11.63 15.81
C ILE A 60 -11.51 13.15 15.78
N ARG A 61 -10.47 13.66 16.46
CA ARG A 61 -10.17 15.09 16.56
C ARG A 61 -8.87 15.38 15.82
N TYR A 62 -8.91 16.41 14.97
CA TYR A 62 -7.77 16.90 14.22
C TYR A 62 -7.44 18.33 14.63
N ASN A 63 -6.15 18.62 14.75
CA ASN A 63 -5.63 19.97 14.90
C ASN A 63 -4.87 20.36 13.62
N PRO A 64 -5.34 21.37 12.86
CA PRO A 64 -4.69 21.78 11.60
C PRO A 64 -3.36 22.52 11.80
N ALA A 65 -2.97 22.84 13.04
CA ALA A 65 -1.70 23.47 13.31
C ALA A 65 -0.53 22.54 12.90
N ARG A 66 0.35 23.05 12.03
CA ARG A 66 1.60 22.37 11.61
C ARG A 66 2.60 22.38 12.77
N MET A 67 2.40 21.47 13.71
CA MET A 67 3.18 21.39 14.96
C MET A 67 4.36 20.41 14.84
N TYR A 68 4.41 19.62 13.76
CA TYR A 68 5.41 18.59 13.54
C TYR A 68 6.29 18.97 12.34
N HIS A 69 7.60 18.99 12.53
CA HIS A 69 8.59 19.24 11.48
C HIS A 69 9.15 17.91 10.99
N TYR A 70 8.78 17.51 9.78
CA TYR A 70 9.27 16.27 9.17
C TYR A 70 10.68 16.47 8.63
N VAL A 71 11.64 15.67 9.09
CA VAL A 71 13.02 15.70 8.58
C VAL A 71 13.19 14.52 7.63
N GLN A 72 13.22 14.81 6.33
CA GLN A 72 13.59 13.80 5.32
C GLN A 72 15.11 13.68 5.28
N ARG A 73 15.61 12.46 5.35
CA ARG A 73 17.04 12.15 5.19
C ARG A 73 17.24 11.27 3.98
N SER A 74 18.31 11.53 3.23
CA SER A 74 18.70 10.75 2.05
C SER A 74 19.16 9.33 2.40
N ASP A 75 19.49 9.06 3.66
CA ASP A 75 19.84 7.73 4.19
C ASP A 75 18.65 7.01 4.85
N SER A 76 17.43 7.50 4.64
CA SER A 76 16.24 6.87 5.20
C SER A 76 15.92 5.53 4.54
N ALA A 77 15.20 4.67 5.26
CA ALA A 77 14.77 3.36 4.73
C ALA A 77 13.96 3.48 3.42
N THR A 78 13.23 4.57 3.22
CA THR A 78 12.50 4.87 1.98
C THR A 78 13.39 5.36 0.85
N ALA A 79 14.53 6.00 1.14
CA ALA A 79 15.49 6.41 0.10
C ALA A 79 16.22 5.21 -0.52
N ALA A 80 16.40 4.12 0.24
CA ALA A 80 16.99 2.87 -0.26
C ALA A 80 16.15 2.17 -1.35
N LEU A 81 14.89 2.57 -1.55
CA LEU A 81 14.02 2.07 -2.63
C LEU A 81 14.33 2.68 -4.00
N MET A 82 15.08 3.78 -4.02
CA MET A 82 15.61 4.40 -5.23
C MET A 82 17.14 4.40 -5.15
N PRO A 83 17.77 3.21 -5.29
CA PRO A 83 19.23 3.11 -5.23
C PRO A 83 19.85 3.99 -6.32
N GLU A 84 20.79 4.86 -5.93
CA GLU A 84 21.49 5.79 -6.84
C GLU A 84 22.16 5.05 -8.01
N ASP A 85 22.48 3.77 -7.82
CA ASP A 85 23.18 2.90 -8.76
C ASP A 85 22.22 2.12 -9.68
N GLY A 86 20.90 2.23 -9.48
CA GLY A 86 19.87 1.51 -10.23
C GLY A 86 19.73 0.01 -9.89
N VAL A 87 20.51 -0.50 -8.92
CA VAL A 87 20.49 -1.92 -8.54
C VAL A 87 19.33 -2.19 -7.57
N LEU A 88 18.27 -2.82 -8.06
CA LEU A 88 17.14 -3.27 -7.24
C LEU A 88 17.55 -4.41 -6.31
N ASP A 89 17.55 -4.16 -4.99
CA ASP A 89 17.69 -5.24 -4.01
C ASP A 89 16.38 -6.02 -3.89
N ILE A 90 16.39 -7.28 -4.37
CA ILE A 90 15.23 -8.17 -4.36
C ILE A 90 14.66 -8.33 -2.94
N LYS A 91 15.49 -8.36 -1.89
CA LYS A 91 14.99 -8.46 -0.51
C LYS A 91 14.22 -7.22 -0.07
N THR A 92 14.65 -6.05 -0.54
CA THR A 92 13.96 -4.79 -0.30
C THR A 92 12.63 -4.76 -1.06
N LEU A 93 12.61 -5.23 -2.31
CA LEU A 93 11.37 -5.42 -3.07
C LEU A 93 10.41 -6.39 -2.37
N GLU A 94 10.87 -7.55 -1.90
CA GLU A 94 10.04 -8.52 -1.16
C GLU A 94 9.41 -7.90 0.10
N ARG A 95 10.14 -7.03 0.81
CA ARG A 95 9.61 -6.26 1.94
C ARG A 95 8.58 -5.24 1.48
N GLU A 96 8.86 -4.52 0.40
CA GLU A 96 7.95 -3.53 -0.16
C GLU A 96 6.62 -4.16 -0.58
N MET A 97 6.67 -5.34 -1.22
CA MET A 97 5.49 -6.11 -1.63
C MET A 97 4.53 -6.40 -0.47
N THR A 98 4.98 -6.34 0.79
CA THR A 98 4.09 -6.52 1.95
C THR A 98 3.08 -5.38 2.11
N GLN A 99 3.28 -4.25 1.43
CA GLN A 99 2.26 -3.21 1.31
C GLN A 99 0.96 -3.73 0.70
N CYS A 100 1.05 -4.66 -0.27
CA CYS A 100 -0.12 -5.27 -0.88
C CYS A 100 -0.86 -6.16 0.13
N ILE A 101 -0.14 -6.81 1.07
CA ILE A 101 -0.76 -7.53 2.19
C ILE A 101 -1.49 -6.54 3.11
N ALA A 102 -0.89 -5.38 3.40
CA ALA A 102 -1.52 -4.34 4.22
C ALA A 102 -2.84 -3.86 3.58
N PHE A 103 -2.83 -3.58 2.27
CA PHE A 103 -4.02 -3.18 1.54
C PHE A 103 -5.10 -4.26 1.51
N SER A 104 -4.76 -5.52 1.21
CA SER A 104 -5.71 -6.64 1.23
C SER A 104 -6.41 -6.78 2.59
N LYS A 105 -5.65 -6.61 3.68
CA LYS A 105 -6.20 -6.60 5.05
C LYS A 105 -7.11 -5.40 5.28
N MET A 106 -6.67 -4.18 4.96
CA MET A 106 -7.48 -2.97 5.12
C MET A 106 -8.76 -3.03 4.29
N ARG A 107 -8.71 -3.56 3.06
CA ARG A 107 -9.89 -3.82 2.22
C ARG A 107 -10.87 -4.75 2.93
N SER A 108 -10.37 -5.80 3.57
CA SER A 108 -11.21 -6.71 4.33
C SER A 108 -11.85 -6.08 5.56
N LEU A 109 -11.18 -5.11 6.18
CA LEU A 109 -11.70 -4.35 7.32
C LEU A 109 -12.79 -3.34 6.92
N LEU A 110 -12.72 -2.81 5.70
CA LEU A 110 -13.60 -1.73 5.21
C LEU A 110 -14.82 -2.21 4.41
N LYS A 111 -15.15 -3.51 4.43
CA LYS A 111 -16.27 -4.08 3.65
C LYS A 111 -17.64 -3.43 3.87
N GLU A 112 -17.85 -2.82 5.04
CA GLU A 112 -19.09 -2.13 5.43
C GLU A 112 -18.96 -0.60 5.28
N HIS A 113 -17.85 -0.12 4.70
CA HIS A 113 -17.49 1.29 4.55
C HIS A 113 -17.20 1.57 3.07
N GLU A 114 -18.25 1.65 2.26
CA GLU A 114 -18.16 1.72 0.78
C GLU A 114 -17.25 2.86 0.30
N ASP A 115 -17.42 4.07 0.84
CA ASP A 115 -16.64 5.25 0.43
C ASP A 115 -15.14 5.07 0.76
N PRO A 116 -14.71 4.80 2.01
CA PRO A 116 -13.31 4.51 2.33
C PRO A 116 -12.74 3.32 1.57
N GLN A 117 -13.53 2.25 1.38
CA GLN A 117 -13.10 1.07 0.66
C GLN A 117 -12.78 1.42 -0.80
N TRP A 118 -13.61 2.22 -1.46
CA TRP A 118 -13.37 2.66 -2.82
C TRP A 118 -12.04 3.43 -2.95
N PHE A 119 -11.77 4.40 -2.06
CA PHE A 119 -10.51 5.14 -2.07
C PHE A 119 -9.30 4.24 -1.83
N LEU A 120 -9.40 3.32 -0.86
CA LEU A 120 -8.37 2.34 -0.60
C LEU A 120 -8.11 1.46 -1.82
N GLU A 121 -9.17 1.03 -2.52
CA GLU A 121 -9.06 0.13 -3.66
C GLU A 121 -8.32 0.81 -4.82
N GLN A 122 -8.58 2.09 -5.08
CA GLN A 122 -7.82 2.85 -6.08
C GLN A 122 -6.34 2.96 -5.70
N GLU A 123 -6.04 3.27 -4.42
CA GLU A 123 -4.66 3.33 -3.94
C GLU A 123 -3.98 1.94 -4.03
N TYR A 124 -4.69 0.87 -3.66
CA TYR A 124 -4.18 -0.49 -3.68
C TYR A 124 -3.78 -0.94 -5.08
N VAL A 125 -4.64 -0.73 -6.09
CA VAL A 125 -4.31 -1.08 -7.47
C VAL A 125 -3.09 -0.31 -7.93
N PHE A 126 -3.03 1.00 -7.73
CA PHE A 126 -1.89 1.83 -8.13
C PHE A 126 -0.54 1.30 -7.58
N TYR A 127 -0.42 1.12 -6.26
CA TYR A 127 0.84 0.63 -5.67
C TYR A 127 1.14 -0.83 -5.99
N ALA A 128 0.12 -1.64 -6.28
CA ALA A 128 0.34 -2.99 -6.80
C ALA A 128 0.93 -2.95 -8.22
N LEU A 129 0.49 -2.02 -9.08
CA LEU A 129 1.10 -1.81 -10.41
C LEU A 129 2.54 -1.31 -10.31
N GLU A 130 2.84 -0.38 -9.39
CA GLU A 130 4.23 0.05 -9.16
C GLU A 130 5.13 -1.08 -8.65
N THR A 131 4.61 -1.88 -7.73
CA THR A 131 5.31 -3.07 -7.22
C THR A 131 5.55 -4.07 -8.34
N PHE A 132 4.53 -4.33 -9.16
CA PHE A 132 4.63 -5.23 -10.31
C PHE A 132 5.64 -4.73 -11.35
N TYR A 133 5.64 -3.43 -11.63
CA TYR A 133 6.64 -2.81 -12.49
C TYR A 133 8.07 -3.08 -11.99
N ARG A 134 8.32 -2.91 -10.69
CA ARG A 134 9.63 -3.24 -10.08
C ARG A 134 9.96 -4.73 -10.16
N MET A 135 8.99 -5.62 -9.98
CA MET A 135 9.18 -7.07 -10.16
C MET A 135 9.63 -7.44 -11.58
N ARG A 136 9.21 -6.67 -12.60
CA ARG A 136 9.62 -6.88 -14.00
C ARG A 136 11.05 -6.44 -14.30
N LEU A 137 11.67 -5.64 -13.40
CA LEU A 137 13.07 -5.25 -13.51
C LEU A 137 14.03 -6.36 -13.02
N VAL A 138 13.51 -7.42 -12.40
CA VAL A 138 14.31 -8.58 -11.99
C VAL A 138 14.54 -9.48 -13.21
N GLU A 139 15.81 -9.75 -13.53
CA GLU A 139 16.23 -10.55 -14.70
C GLU A 139 15.65 -11.98 -14.70
N ASP A 140 15.54 -12.60 -13.53
CA ASP A 140 14.88 -13.90 -13.39
C ASP A 140 13.35 -13.72 -13.37
N HIS A 141 12.77 -13.77 -14.57
CA HIS A 141 11.34 -13.59 -14.78
C HIS A 141 10.43 -14.66 -14.17
N GLU A 142 10.99 -15.78 -13.70
CA GLU A 142 10.25 -16.81 -12.97
C GLU A 142 10.37 -16.66 -11.45
N TYR A 143 11.22 -15.75 -10.95
CA TYR A 143 11.51 -15.59 -9.52
C TYR A 143 10.25 -15.46 -8.66
N PHE A 144 9.25 -14.71 -9.13
CA PHE A 144 8.01 -14.43 -8.40
C PHE A 144 6.84 -15.37 -8.71
N LYS A 145 7.04 -16.38 -9.55
CA LYS A 145 5.98 -17.27 -10.07
C LYS A 145 5.14 -17.93 -8.98
N ASP A 146 5.79 -18.33 -7.89
CA ASP A 146 5.17 -18.98 -6.72
C ASP A 146 5.03 -18.03 -5.52
N SER A 147 5.23 -16.73 -5.72
CA SER A 147 5.06 -15.73 -4.67
C SER A 147 3.58 -15.47 -4.38
N TYR A 148 3.29 -14.98 -3.17
CA TYR A 148 1.93 -14.56 -2.78
C TYR A 148 1.40 -13.42 -3.67
N PHE A 149 2.28 -12.70 -4.37
CA PHE A 149 1.87 -11.61 -5.25
C PHE A 149 0.99 -12.10 -6.40
N ARG A 150 1.12 -13.37 -6.80
CA ARG A 150 0.23 -13.95 -7.80
C ARG A 150 -1.22 -14.03 -7.35
N ASP A 151 -1.45 -14.33 -6.07
CA ASP A 151 -2.81 -14.31 -5.51
C ASP A 151 -3.31 -12.88 -5.31
N ILE A 152 -2.41 -11.95 -5.00
CA ILE A 152 -2.72 -10.52 -4.99
C ILE A 152 -3.12 -10.03 -6.38
N ALA A 153 -2.43 -10.46 -7.44
CA ALA A 153 -2.79 -10.08 -8.81
C ALA A 153 -4.24 -10.47 -9.15
N LYS A 154 -4.70 -11.65 -8.70
CA LYS A 154 -6.12 -12.04 -8.84
C LYS A 154 -7.06 -11.10 -8.09
N GLU A 155 -6.71 -10.72 -6.87
CA GLU A 155 -7.48 -9.78 -6.07
C GLU A 155 -7.55 -8.40 -6.75
N ILE A 156 -6.40 -7.86 -7.18
CA ILE A 156 -6.28 -6.57 -7.88
C ILE A 156 -7.14 -6.54 -9.14
N LEU A 157 -7.07 -7.60 -9.95
CA LEU A 157 -7.84 -7.69 -11.20
C LEU A 157 -9.35 -7.84 -10.99
N SER A 158 -9.80 -8.09 -9.75
CA SER A 158 -11.23 -8.10 -9.38
C SER A 158 -11.78 -6.73 -8.97
N ILE A 159 -10.91 -5.74 -8.77
CA ILE A 159 -11.26 -4.39 -8.34
C ILE A 159 -11.63 -3.55 -9.56
N GLU A 160 -12.70 -2.75 -9.44
CA GLU A 160 -13.04 -1.74 -10.44
C GLU A 160 -12.08 -0.55 -10.32
N TYR A 161 -11.12 -0.46 -11.24
CA TYR A 161 -10.08 0.55 -11.25
C TYR A 161 -10.16 1.43 -12.50
N TYR A 162 -9.87 2.72 -12.33
CA TYR A 162 -9.89 3.72 -13.41
C TYR A 162 -8.48 4.24 -13.68
N PRO A 163 -7.75 3.67 -14.68
CA PRO A 163 -6.39 4.08 -14.98
C PRO A 163 -6.29 5.56 -15.35
N LEU A 164 -5.33 6.27 -14.76
CA LEU A 164 -5.14 7.70 -14.97
C LEU A 164 -4.35 8.03 -16.24
N ASP A 165 -3.48 7.12 -16.67
CA ASP A 165 -2.63 7.28 -17.85
C ASP A 165 -2.47 5.96 -18.62
N ASP A 166 -1.67 5.99 -19.69
CA ASP A 166 -1.43 4.81 -20.53
C ASP A 166 -0.44 3.83 -19.88
N TRP A 167 0.42 4.30 -18.98
CA TRP A 167 1.34 3.44 -18.22
C TRP A 167 0.56 2.49 -17.31
N GLU A 168 -0.42 3.00 -16.56
CA GLU A 168 -1.26 2.17 -15.69
C GLU A 168 -2.06 1.13 -16.49
N LYS A 169 -2.58 1.50 -17.68
CA LYS A 169 -3.28 0.57 -18.57
C LYS A 169 -2.36 -0.56 -19.03
N GLU A 170 -1.14 -0.24 -19.45
CA GLU A 170 -0.17 -1.23 -19.89
C GLU A 170 0.25 -2.16 -18.75
N GLN A 171 0.47 -1.62 -17.55
CA GLN A 171 0.80 -2.42 -16.37
C GLN A 171 -0.36 -3.37 -16.02
N LEU A 172 -1.62 -2.93 -16.09
CA LEU A 172 -2.78 -3.80 -15.86
C LEU A 172 -2.89 -4.94 -16.86
N ASP A 173 -2.68 -4.66 -18.15
CA ASP A 173 -2.72 -5.70 -19.17
C ASP A 173 -1.58 -6.71 -19.02
N SER A 174 -0.40 -6.25 -18.62
CA SER A 174 0.73 -7.11 -18.28
C SER A 174 0.48 -7.92 -17.01
N LEU A 175 -0.16 -7.34 -16.00
CA LEU A 175 -0.54 -8.01 -14.75
C LEU A 175 -1.53 -9.16 -15.01
N LYS A 176 -2.49 -8.99 -15.95
CA LYS A 176 -3.41 -10.07 -16.38
C LYS A 176 -2.66 -11.28 -16.93
N LYS A 177 -1.60 -11.07 -17.71
CA LYS A 177 -0.77 -12.18 -18.21
C LYS A 177 0.00 -12.83 -17.07
N TYR A 178 0.62 -12.03 -16.21
CA TYR A 178 1.37 -12.53 -15.06
C TYR A 178 0.48 -13.36 -14.12
N GLU A 179 -0.77 -12.96 -13.87
CA GLU A 179 -1.70 -13.76 -13.06
C GLU A 179 -1.86 -15.18 -13.62
N GLN A 180 -1.94 -15.31 -14.94
CA GLN A 180 -2.11 -16.60 -15.62
C GLN A 180 -0.82 -17.42 -15.70
N THR A 181 0.33 -16.78 -15.95
CA THR A 181 1.59 -17.46 -16.26
C THR A 181 2.54 -17.56 -15.05
N GLY A 182 2.47 -16.59 -14.13
CA GLY A 182 3.45 -16.34 -13.08
C GLY A 182 4.77 -15.75 -13.57
N ILE A 183 4.87 -15.37 -14.85
CA ILE A 183 6.10 -14.90 -15.49
C ILE A 183 6.01 -13.38 -15.68
N THR A 184 7.01 -12.64 -15.19
CA THR A 184 7.11 -11.19 -15.44
C THR A 184 7.69 -10.96 -16.84
N GLU A 185 6.98 -10.28 -17.75
CA GLU A 185 7.51 -9.92 -19.06
C GLU A 185 8.29 -8.59 -18.96
N GLU A 186 9.37 -8.38 -19.73
CA GLU A 186 10.05 -7.07 -19.81
C GLU A 186 9.06 -5.96 -20.20
N ASN A 187 9.31 -4.73 -19.72
CA ASN A 187 8.62 -3.56 -20.29
C ASN A 187 9.06 -3.43 -21.75
N LYS A 188 8.12 -3.21 -22.68
CA LYS A 188 8.51 -2.78 -24.02
C LYS A 188 9.05 -1.37 -23.83
N ASP A 189 10.36 -1.21 -23.79
CA ASP A 189 10.98 0.10 -23.62
C ASP A 189 10.34 1.11 -24.60
N GLU A 190 9.77 2.18 -24.03
CA GLU A 190 9.68 3.45 -24.74
C GLU A 190 11.13 3.92 -24.94
N GLY A 191 11.68 3.63 -26.12
CA GLY A 191 12.99 4.11 -26.55
C GLY A 191 13.05 5.61 -26.77
#